data_AF-A0A968XL70-F1
#
_entry.id   AF-A0A968XL70-F1
#
_cell.length_a   1.000
_cell.length_b   1.000
_cell.length_c   1.000
_cell.angle_alpha   90.00
_cell.angle_beta   90.00
_cell.angle_gamma   90.00
#
_symmetry.space_group_name_H-M   'P 1'
#
loop_
_entity.id
_entity.type
_entity.pdbx_description
1 polymer ?
#
loop_
_entity_poly.entity_id
_entity_poly.type
_entity_poly.pdbx_seq_one_letter_code
_entity_poly.pdbx_strand_id
1 'polypeptide(L)' 'MPVPTPDPMAMVFSGLRFRSIGPAVTSGRVIAFAVDPADRAKYYVAVASGGVWKTVNSGTTWTPGF' A
#
# COMPACT_ATOMS: atom_id res chain seq x y z
N MET A 1 40.70 -8.84 7.32
CA MET A 1 39.58 -9.24 6.43
C MET A 1 39.12 -8.00 5.68
N PRO A 2 38.94 -8.01 4.35
CA PRO A 2 38.46 -6.83 3.63
C PRO A 2 36.99 -6.61 3.95
N VAL A 3 36.62 -5.39 4.36
CA VAL A 3 35.22 -4.97 4.48
C VAL A 3 34.65 -4.91 3.05
N PRO A 4 33.49 -5.52 2.76
CA PRO A 4 32.85 -5.33 1.46
C PRO A 4 32.53 -3.85 1.28
N THR A 5 33.15 -3.21 0.30
CA THR A 5 32.84 -1.83 -0.06
C THR A 5 31.40 -1.81 -0.58
N PRO A 6 30.50 -0.97 -0.02
CA PRO A 6 29.13 -0.88 -0.51
C PRO A 6 29.12 -0.50 -1.99
N ASP A 7 28.27 -1.15 -2.76
CA ASP A 7 28.11 -0.85 -4.18
C ASP A 7 27.87 0.65 -4.36
N PRO A 8 28.67 1.37 -5.17
CA PRO A 8 28.56 2.81 -5.31
C PRO A 8 27.15 3.24 -5.73
N MET A 9 26.46 2.40 -6.51
CA MET A 9 25.07 2.58 -6.94
C MET A 9 24.08 2.57 -5.77
N ALA A 10 24.30 1.74 -4.75
CA ALA A 10 23.45 1.70 -3.55
C ALA A 10 23.53 3.01 -2.75
N MET A 11 24.70 3.65 -2.71
CA MET A 11 24.89 4.94 -2.04
C MET A 11 24.11 6.06 -2.72
N VAL A 12 24.07 6.10 -4.07
CA VAL A 12 23.38 7.15 -4.83
C VAL A 12 21.86 7.14 -4.60
N PHE A 13 21.28 5.97 -4.35
CA PHE A 13 19.84 5.81 -4.13
C PHE A 13 19.42 5.80 -2.65
N SER A 14 20.37 5.85 -1.71
CA SER A 14 20.10 5.71 -0.27
C SER A 14 19.14 6.77 0.31
N GLY A 15 19.10 7.96 -0.30
CA GLY A 15 18.21 9.06 0.06
C GLY A 15 16.83 9.00 -0.59
N LEU A 16 16.60 8.10 -1.54
CA LEU A 16 15.28 7.93 -2.15
C LEU A 16 14.36 7.16 -1.19
N ARG A 17 13.13 7.67 -1.05
CA ARG A 17 12.06 7.01 -0.32
C ARG A 17 10.87 6.89 -1.25
N PHE A 18 10.47 5.65 -1.51
CA PHE A 18 9.19 5.41 -2.17
C PHE A 18 8.09 5.84 -1.21
N ARG A 19 7.23 6.76 -1.68
CA ARG A 19 5.99 7.11 -1.00
C ARG A 19 4.84 6.82 -1.94
N SER A 20 3.79 6.20 -1.41
CA SER A 20 2.54 6.11 -2.15
C SER A 20 1.97 7.51 -2.33
N ILE A 21 1.70 7.91 -3.57
CA ILE A 21 0.99 9.16 -3.91
C ILE A 21 -0.54 8.93 -3.81
N GLY A 22 -0.98 7.69 -3.59
CA GLY A 22 -2.37 7.28 -3.80
C GLY A 22 -2.72 7.17 -5.29
N PRO A 23 -3.88 6.61 -5.64
CA PRO A 23 -4.35 6.58 -7.01
C PRO A 23 -4.63 8.01 -7.51
N ALA A 24 -3.92 8.43 -8.57
CA ALA A 24 -4.09 9.76 -9.18
C ALA A 24 -5.44 9.93 -9.91
N VAL A 25 -6.20 8.85 -10.07
CA VAL A 25 -7.49 8.83 -10.78
C VAL A 25 -8.60 8.74 -9.74
N THR A 26 -9.31 9.85 -9.52
CA THR A 26 -10.52 9.99 -8.68
C THR A 26 -11.74 9.31 -9.31
N SER A 27 -11.53 8.19 -10.00
CA SER A 27 -12.56 7.29 -10.50
C SER A 27 -11.96 5.90 -10.55
N GLY A 28 -12.14 5.16 -9.46
CA GLY A 28 -11.76 3.76 -9.35
C GLY A 28 -13.02 2.91 -9.30
N ARG A 29 -13.10 1.84 -10.10
CA ARG A 29 -14.19 0.87 -9.99
C ARG A 29 -13.92 -0.07 -8.83
N VAL A 30 -14.77 -0.02 -7.81
CA VAL A 30 -14.79 -1.06 -6.77
C VAL A 30 -15.43 -2.30 -7.38
N ILE A 31 -14.71 -3.42 -7.33
CA ILE A 31 -15.16 -4.70 -7.89
C ILE A 31 -15.59 -5.70 -6.81
N ALA A 32 -15.11 -5.52 -5.58
CA ALA A 32 -15.49 -6.36 -4.45
C ALA A 32 -15.35 -5.62 -3.13
N PHE A 33 -16.18 -6.01 -2.17
CA PHE A 33 -16.21 -5.49 -0.81
C PHE A 33 -16.42 -6.66 0.16
N ALA A 34 -15.58 -6.76 1.19
CA ALA A 34 -15.68 -7.81 2.20
C ALA A 34 -15.50 -7.22 3.60
N VAL A 35 -16.43 -7.53 4.51
CA VAL A 35 -16.38 -7.08 5.91
C VAL A 35 -15.99 -8.25 6.79
N ASP A 36 -15.16 -8.00 7.79
CA ASP A 36 -14.86 -8.98 8.83
C ASP A 36 -16.12 -9.19 9.70
N PRO A 37 -16.65 -10.43 9.79
CA PRO A 37 -17.83 -10.71 10.59
C PRO A 37 -17.60 -10.52 12.10
N ALA A 38 -16.36 -10.57 12.57
CA ALA A 38 -16.02 -10.34 13.98
C ALA A 38 -15.81 -8.85 14.30
N ASP A 39 -15.47 -8.03 13.31
CA ASP A 39 -15.18 -6.60 13.52
C ASP A 39 -15.61 -5.77 12.31
N ARG A 40 -16.74 -5.08 12.43
CA ARG A 40 -17.28 -4.24 11.36
C ARG A 40 -16.41 -3.01 11.03
N ALA A 41 -15.47 -2.63 11.89
CA ALA A 41 -14.50 -1.58 11.59
C ALA A 41 -13.38 -2.07 10.65
N LYS A 42 -13.25 -3.39 10.48
CA LYS A 42 -12.30 -4.03 9.57
C LYS A 42 -13.01 -4.49 8.30
N TYR A 43 -12.64 -3.89 7.18
CA TYR A 43 -13.14 -4.32 5.88
C TYR A 43 -12.13 -4.09 4.77
N TYR A 44 -12.34 -4.81 3.67
CA TYR A 44 -11.45 -4.87 2.53
C TYR A 44 -12.20 -4.44 1.27
N VAL A 45 -11.52 -3.67 0.43
CA VAL A 45 -12.06 -3.15 -0.83
C VAL A 45 -11.11 -3.49 -1.95
N ALA A 46 -11.61 -4.16 -2.98
CA ALA A 46 -10.84 -4.46 -4.19
C ALA A 46 -11.18 -3.44 -5.29
N VAL A 47 -10.14 -2.81 -5.84
CA VAL A 47 -10.26 -1.81 -6.90
C VAL A 47 -9.76 -2.42 -8.21
N ALA A 48 -10.53 -2.28 -9.29
CA ALA A 48 -10.30 -2.94 -10.58
C ALA A 48 -8.86 -2.80 -11.12
N SER A 49 -8.23 -1.65 -10.90
CA SER A 49 -6.86 -1.36 -11.34
C SER A 49 -5.96 -0.84 -10.22
N GLY A 50 -6.43 -0.94 -8.96
CA GLY A 50 -5.81 -0.29 -7.80
C GLY A 50 -5.42 -1.24 -6.68
N GLY A 51 -5.52 -2.56 -6.90
CA GLY A 51 -5.20 -3.57 -5.88
C GLY A 51 -6.28 -3.71 -4.80
N VAL A 52 -5.90 -4.33 -3.68
CA VAL A 52 -6.78 -4.53 -2.52
C VAL A 52 -6.39 -3.56 -1.43
N TRP A 53 -7.38 -2.98 -0.75
CA TRP A 53 -7.18 -2.03 0.34
C TRP A 53 -7.87 -2.55 1.58
N LYS A 54 -7.18 -2.48 2.71
CA LYS A 54 -7.70 -2.86 4.03
C LYS A 54 -7.85 -1.62 4.89
N THR A 55 -8.98 -1.51 5.58
CA THR A 55 -9.14 -0.59 6.71
C THR A 55 -9.37 -1.37 8.01
N VAL A 56 -9.03 -0.74 9.14
CA VAL A 56 -9.31 -1.25 10.49
C VAL A 56 -9.99 -0.22 11.39
N ASN A 57 -10.33 0.95 10.84
CA ASN A 57 -10.92 2.08 11.53
C ASN A 57 -12.11 2.63 10.74
N SER A 58 -12.93 1.73 10.22
CA SER A 58 -14.17 2.08 9.51
C SER A 58 -13.97 2.94 8.26
N GLY A 59 -12.80 2.89 7.62
CA GLY A 59 -12.51 3.61 6.38
C GLY A 59 -11.82 4.97 6.58
N THR A 60 -11.40 5.32 7.80
CA THR A 60 -10.65 6.56 8.06
C THR A 60 -9.23 6.48 7.49
N THR A 61 -8.57 5.33 7.60
CA THR A 61 -7.27 5.08 6.96
C THR A 61 -7.27 3.74 6.23
N TRP A 62 -6.43 3.66 5.21
CA TRP A 62 -6.34 2.53 4.31
C TRP A 62 -4.90 2.08 4.18
N THR A 63 -4.72 0.77 4.28
CA THR A 63 -3.45 0.09 4.04
C THR A 63 -3.56 -0.70 2.74
N PRO A 64 -2.66 -0.49 1.77
CA PRO A 64 -2.64 -1.29 0.55
C PRO A 64 -2.24 -2.73 0.89
N GLY A 65 -3.02 -3.68 0.39
CA GLY A 65 -2.70 -5.10 0.32
C GLY A 65 -2.21 -5.41 -1.09
N PHE A 66 -0.88 -5.43 -1.24
CA PHE A 66 -0.08 -5.53 -2.47
C PHE A 66 0.02 -4.24 -3.29
#